data_AF-A0A087SSM5-F1
#
_entry.id   AF-A0A087SSM5-F1
#
_cell.length_a   1.000
_cell.length_b   1.000
_cell.length_c   1.000
_cell.angle_alpha   90.00
_cell.angle_beta   90.00
_cell.angle_gamma   90.00
#
_symmetry.space_group_name_H-M   'P 1'
#
loop_
_entity.id
_entity.type
_entity.pdbx_description
1 polymer ?
#
loop_
_entity_poly.entity_id
_entity_poly.type
_entity_poly.pdbx_seq_one_letter_code
_entity_poly.pdbx_strand_id
1 'polypeptide(L)'
;MAARVFGPLITQPAAGRHSATLIMLHGLGDTGWFDLKSLDSDDLQAAMGGKALDPEGIAESIKYVDDLIAAEVAAGTPTDRIVLGGFSQGGHIALKAFLRHEPALAGCAALSTWLEPSKMPVGREYSKEALRRPIFLAHGSADPLLPPILAQTSYKTLNDAGASSVDFRIYPGMQHSSCPEEMSDFAAFLKRVVPDAPPSLSDLQGFSVKQLKQLLSSQGISTKGMFEKQELLEAASRLAK
;
A
#
# COMPACT_ATOMS: atom_id res chain seq x y z
N MET A 1 -9.97 -25.68 16.12
CA MET A 1 -8.60 -25.39 15.63
C MET A 1 -7.98 -24.38 16.60
N ALA A 2 -6.67 -24.45 16.86
CA ALA A 2 -6.01 -23.39 17.62
C ALA A 2 -5.88 -22.16 16.72
N ALA A 3 -6.13 -20.95 17.26
CA ALA A 3 -5.98 -19.71 16.49
C ALA A 3 -4.54 -19.53 16.01
N ARG A 4 -4.35 -19.03 14.78
CA ARG A 4 -3.00 -18.72 14.27
C ARG A 4 -2.31 -17.71 15.18
N VAL A 5 -1.05 -17.97 15.50
CA VAL A 5 -0.20 -17.06 16.27
C VAL A 5 0.57 -16.20 15.29
N PHE A 6 0.32 -14.90 15.31
CA PHE A 6 1.11 -13.94 14.56
C PHE A 6 2.38 -13.57 15.33
N GLY A 7 3.50 -13.48 14.62
CA GLY A 7 4.78 -13.05 15.20
C GLY A 7 4.72 -11.63 15.79
N PRO A 8 5.75 -11.22 16.53
CA PRO A 8 5.80 -9.90 17.13
C PRO A 8 5.73 -8.80 16.07
N LEU A 9 4.90 -7.79 16.32
CA LEU A 9 4.84 -6.58 15.49
C LEU A 9 6.13 -5.78 15.67
N ILE A 10 6.83 -5.50 14.55
CA ILE A 10 7.97 -4.59 14.53
C ILE A 10 7.45 -3.20 14.17
N THR A 11 7.48 -2.28 15.13
CA THR A 11 7.08 -0.89 14.93
C THR A 11 8.30 0.01 14.79
N GLN A 12 8.37 0.76 13.70
CA GLN A 12 9.34 1.84 13.52
C GLN A 12 8.61 3.18 13.67
N PRO A 13 8.85 3.96 14.73
CA PRO A 13 8.16 5.23 14.92
C PRO A 13 8.59 6.24 13.84
N ALA A 14 7.69 7.17 13.52
CA ALA A 14 8.02 8.27 12.63
C ALA A 14 9.21 9.07 13.20
N ALA A 15 10.18 9.43 12.35
CA ALA A 15 11.33 10.25 12.74
C ALA A 15 10.94 11.70 13.14
N GLY A 16 9.71 12.11 12.86
CA GLY A 16 9.14 13.42 13.19
C GLY A 16 7.65 13.29 13.43
N ARG A 17 6.86 14.26 12.94
CA ARG A 17 5.39 14.18 13.02
C ARG A 17 4.89 12.94 12.29
N HIS A 18 4.21 12.06 13.02
CA HIS A 18 3.48 10.95 12.42
C HIS A 18 2.34 11.52 11.58
N SER A 19 2.42 11.29 10.28
CA SER A 19 1.46 11.84 9.32
C SER A 19 0.81 10.78 8.45
N ALA A 20 1.40 9.59 8.35
CA ALA A 20 0.90 8.45 7.59
C ALA A 20 1.49 7.17 8.16
N THR A 21 0.82 6.05 7.93
CA THR A 21 1.29 4.71 8.32
C THR A 21 1.47 3.84 7.09
N LEU A 22 2.55 3.07 7.07
CA LEU A 22 2.75 1.95 6.15
C LEU A 22 2.71 0.66 6.96
N ILE A 23 1.77 -0.22 6.67
CA ILE A 23 1.71 -1.58 7.21
C ILE A 23 2.29 -2.52 6.15
N MET A 24 3.44 -3.14 6.43
CA MET A 24 4.09 -4.10 5.52
C MET A 24 4.05 -5.52 6.06
N LEU A 25 3.43 -6.42 5.30
CA LEU A 25 3.32 -7.84 5.59
C LEU A 25 4.50 -8.60 4.96
N HIS A 26 5.29 -9.28 5.79
CA HIS A 26 6.44 -10.04 5.31
C HIS A 26 6.03 -11.27 4.47
N GLY A 27 6.98 -11.84 3.73
CA GLY A 27 6.79 -13.09 2.99
C GLY A 27 6.82 -14.33 3.87
N LEU A 28 6.95 -15.51 3.25
CA LEU A 28 7.08 -16.77 3.99
C LEU A 28 8.32 -16.77 4.90
N GLY A 29 8.13 -17.11 6.18
CA GLY A 29 9.14 -17.15 7.25
C GLY A 29 8.63 -17.99 8.44
N ASP A 30 9.15 -17.78 9.65
CA ASP A 30 8.86 -18.63 10.84
C ASP A 30 7.36 -18.69 11.23
N THR A 31 6.54 -17.73 10.79
CA THR A 31 5.07 -17.73 10.94
C THR A 31 4.41 -17.36 9.60
N GLY A 32 3.92 -18.33 8.84
CA GLY A 32 3.16 -18.07 7.60
C GLY A 32 1.80 -17.43 7.88
N TRP A 33 1.29 -16.63 6.94
CA TRP A 33 -0.04 -16.01 7.01
C TRP A 33 -1.17 -17.02 6.77
N PHE A 34 -0.91 -18.04 5.96
CA PHE A 34 -1.82 -19.14 5.73
C PHE A 34 -1.01 -20.37 5.36
N ASP A 35 -1.61 -21.55 5.46
CA ASP A 35 -0.91 -22.79 5.19
C ASP A 35 -0.74 -23.01 3.68
N LEU A 36 0.50 -23.21 3.28
CA LEU A 36 0.90 -23.69 1.96
C LEU A 36 1.44 -25.10 2.14
N LYS A 37 0.82 -26.09 1.49
CA LYS A 37 1.26 -27.49 1.63
C LYS A 37 2.60 -27.71 0.96
N SER A 38 2.84 -27.03 -0.16
CA SER A 38 4.13 -26.92 -0.83
C SER A 38 4.14 -25.72 -1.79
N LEU A 39 5.32 -25.18 -2.10
CA LEU A 39 5.51 -24.32 -3.27
C LEU A 39 5.91 -25.17 -4.47
N ASP A 40 5.25 -26.31 -4.66
CA ASP A 40 5.44 -27.12 -5.86
C ASP A 40 4.52 -26.67 -7.00
N SER A 41 4.68 -27.29 -8.16
CA SER A 41 3.92 -26.94 -9.36
C SER A 41 2.40 -27.05 -9.17
N ASP A 42 1.92 -27.92 -8.29
CA ASP A 42 0.50 -28.24 -8.18
C ASP A 42 -0.23 -27.17 -7.36
N ASP A 43 0.37 -26.71 -6.26
CA ASP A 43 -0.16 -25.61 -5.45
C ASP A 43 -0.06 -24.26 -6.20
N LEU A 44 1.00 -24.04 -6.99
CA LEU A 44 1.12 -22.91 -7.92
C LEU A 44 0.02 -22.93 -8.99
N GLN A 45 -0.22 -24.10 -9.61
CA GLN A 45 -1.28 -24.26 -10.60
C GLN A 45 -2.68 -24.09 -9.97
N ALA A 46 -2.87 -24.53 -8.73
CA ALA A 46 -4.10 -24.33 -7.99
C ALA A 46 -4.34 -22.84 -7.66
N ALA A 47 -3.31 -22.11 -7.26
CA ALA A 47 -3.37 -20.66 -7.05
C ALA A 47 -3.71 -19.92 -8.36
N MET A 48 -3.11 -20.30 -9.50
CA MET A 48 -3.48 -19.78 -10.83
C MET A 48 -4.92 -20.10 -11.23
N GLY A 49 -5.44 -21.26 -10.82
CA GLY A 49 -6.79 -21.72 -11.10
C GLY A 49 -7.89 -21.14 -10.21
N GLY A 50 -7.55 -20.20 -9.32
CA GLY A 50 -8.53 -19.57 -8.42
C GLY A 50 -8.99 -20.49 -7.28
N LYS A 51 -8.12 -21.41 -6.83
CA LYS A 51 -8.35 -22.19 -5.60
C LYS A 51 -7.61 -21.50 -4.45
N ALA A 52 -8.36 -21.06 -3.45
CA ALA A 52 -7.77 -20.64 -2.18
C ALA A 52 -7.18 -21.88 -1.48
N LEU A 53 -5.87 -21.86 -1.24
CA LEU A 53 -5.11 -23.00 -0.71
C LEU A 53 -5.47 -23.27 0.77
N ASP A 54 -5.67 -22.21 1.55
CA ASP A 54 -6.12 -22.22 2.94
C ASP A 54 -7.09 -21.04 3.18
N PRO A 55 -8.40 -21.20 2.86
CA PRO A 55 -9.37 -20.12 3.01
C PRO A 55 -9.55 -19.64 4.46
N GLU A 56 -9.42 -20.54 5.43
CA GLU A 56 -9.57 -20.23 6.87
C GLU A 56 -8.38 -19.40 7.35
N GLY A 57 -7.15 -19.81 7.08
CA GLY A 57 -5.95 -19.04 7.43
C GLY A 57 -5.87 -17.70 6.69
N ILE A 58 -6.32 -17.63 5.44
CA ILE A 58 -6.45 -16.35 4.71
C ILE A 58 -7.44 -15.44 5.43
N ALA A 59 -8.61 -15.95 5.84
CA ALA A 59 -9.62 -15.15 6.55
C ALA A 59 -9.11 -14.68 7.93
N GLU A 60 -8.43 -15.54 8.68
CA GLU A 60 -7.80 -15.17 9.96
C GLU A 60 -6.74 -14.08 9.78
N SER A 61 -5.90 -14.20 8.75
CA SER A 61 -4.88 -13.18 8.43
C SER A 61 -5.46 -11.85 7.99
N ILE A 62 -6.50 -11.87 7.15
CA ILE A 62 -7.21 -10.63 6.76
C ILE A 62 -7.79 -9.97 8.01
N LYS A 63 -8.44 -10.73 8.89
CA LYS A 63 -8.98 -10.19 10.14
C LYS A 63 -7.89 -9.55 11.01
N TYR A 64 -6.73 -10.21 11.14
CA TYR A 64 -5.63 -9.64 11.91
C TYR A 64 -5.12 -8.32 11.30
N VAL A 65 -5.03 -8.24 9.98
CA VAL A 65 -4.67 -7.00 9.28
C VAL A 65 -5.71 -5.91 9.48
N ASP A 66 -7.00 -6.24 9.44
CA ASP A 66 -8.09 -5.29 9.75
C ASP A 66 -7.98 -4.77 11.19
N ASP A 67 -7.63 -5.62 12.15
CA ASP A 67 -7.41 -5.21 13.55
C ASP A 67 -6.20 -4.25 13.68
N LEU A 68 -5.13 -4.46 12.91
CA LEU A 68 -3.97 -3.52 12.84
C LEU A 68 -4.38 -2.17 12.24
N ILE A 69 -5.14 -2.18 11.14
CA ILE A 69 -5.65 -0.95 10.52
C ILE A 69 -6.54 -0.19 11.49
N ALA A 70 -7.45 -0.89 12.19
CA ALA A 70 -8.32 -0.29 13.19
C ALA A 70 -7.53 0.36 14.34
N ALA A 71 -6.43 -0.27 14.78
CA ALA A 71 -5.55 0.31 15.80
C ALA A 71 -4.88 1.62 15.33
N GLU A 72 -4.41 1.69 14.09
CA GLU A 72 -3.83 2.90 13.51
C GLU A 72 -4.86 4.03 13.37
N VAL A 73 -6.09 3.69 12.98
CA VAL A 73 -7.21 4.64 12.94
C VAL A 73 -7.54 5.14 14.34
N ALA A 74 -7.60 4.26 15.33
CA ALA A 74 -7.83 4.64 16.72
C ALA A 74 -6.69 5.52 17.30
N ALA A 75 -5.46 5.35 16.81
CA ALA A 75 -4.32 6.20 17.13
C ALA A 75 -4.34 7.56 16.40
N GLY A 76 -5.30 7.78 15.49
CA GLY A 76 -5.53 9.06 14.83
C GLY A 76 -5.03 9.15 13.39
N THR A 77 -4.59 8.04 12.77
CA THR A 77 -4.20 8.02 11.37
C THR A 77 -5.43 7.78 10.48
N PRO A 78 -5.84 8.74 9.62
CA PRO A 78 -6.96 8.53 8.70
C PRO A 78 -6.70 7.39 7.71
N THR A 79 -7.73 6.68 7.25
CA THR A 79 -7.56 5.54 6.33
C THR A 79 -6.90 5.94 5.00
N ASP A 80 -7.17 7.14 4.49
CA ASP A 80 -6.52 7.72 3.31
C ASP A 80 -5.07 8.18 3.54
N ARG A 81 -4.55 7.94 4.74
CA ARG A 81 -3.13 8.10 5.14
C ARG A 81 -2.49 6.77 5.57
N ILE A 82 -3.18 5.64 5.38
CA ILE A 82 -2.65 4.30 5.63
C ILE A 82 -2.38 3.62 4.28
N VAL A 83 -1.15 3.17 4.06
CA VAL A 83 -0.78 2.30 2.94
C VAL A 83 -0.63 0.88 3.47
N LEU A 84 -1.26 -0.08 2.79
CA LEU A 84 -1.04 -1.50 3.07
C LEU A 84 -0.08 -2.07 2.02
N GLY A 85 0.81 -2.97 2.41
CA GLY A 85 1.62 -3.66 1.44
C GLY A 85 2.18 -4.97 1.95
N GLY A 86 2.83 -5.70 1.07
CA GLY A 86 3.48 -6.93 1.45
C GLY A 86 4.30 -7.57 0.35
N PHE A 87 5.15 -8.50 0.77
CA PHE A 87 6.00 -9.30 -0.10
C PHE A 87 5.52 -10.75 -0.13
N SER A 88 5.53 -11.41 -1.30
CA SER A 88 5.19 -12.83 -1.43
C SER A 88 3.83 -13.15 -0.80
N GLN A 89 3.75 -14.11 0.12
CA GLN A 89 2.52 -14.44 0.84
C GLN A 89 1.88 -13.22 1.55
N GLY A 90 2.68 -12.33 2.12
CA GLY A 90 2.18 -11.09 2.73
C GLY A 90 1.54 -10.15 1.71
N GLY A 91 2.07 -10.09 0.48
CA GLY A 91 1.46 -9.33 -0.61
C GLY A 91 0.09 -9.85 -1.03
N HIS A 92 -0.13 -11.16 -0.90
CA HIS A 92 -1.41 -11.80 -1.22
C HIS A 92 -2.49 -11.40 -0.20
N ILE A 93 -2.15 -11.46 1.09
CA ILE A 93 -3.02 -10.98 2.16
C ILE A 93 -3.25 -9.48 2.05
N ALA A 94 -2.21 -8.69 1.77
CA ALA A 94 -2.31 -7.24 1.60
C ALA A 94 -3.32 -6.88 0.51
N LEU A 95 -3.24 -7.50 -0.67
CA LEU A 95 -4.20 -7.27 -1.75
C LEU A 95 -5.63 -7.65 -1.34
N LYS A 96 -5.81 -8.81 -0.71
CA LYS A 96 -7.14 -9.28 -0.31
C LYS A 96 -7.81 -8.41 0.75
N ALA A 97 -7.05 -7.99 1.77
CA ALA A 97 -7.54 -7.08 2.79
C ALA A 97 -7.83 -5.70 2.18
N PHE A 98 -6.87 -5.13 1.45
CA PHE A 98 -7.01 -3.82 0.81
C PHE A 98 -8.23 -3.73 -0.10
N LEU A 99 -8.44 -4.70 -0.99
CA LEU A 99 -9.53 -4.67 -1.98
C LEU A 99 -10.93 -4.76 -1.34
N ARG A 100 -11.03 -5.18 -0.08
CA ARG A 100 -12.28 -5.33 0.67
C ARG A 100 -12.51 -4.25 1.71
N HIS A 101 -11.45 -3.55 2.11
CA HIS A 101 -11.49 -2.62 3.22
C HIS A 101 -12.35 -1.39 2.91
N GLU A 102 -13.29 -1.08 3.81
CA GLU A 102 -14.11 0.13 3.78
C GLU A 102 -14.06 0.81 5.17
N PRO A 103 -13.73 2.11 5.26
CA PRO A 103 -13.39 3.03 4.17
C PRO A 103 -12.07 2.68 3.46
N ALA A 104 -11.97 2.99 2.16
CA ALA A 104 -10.77 2.61 1.39
C ALA A 104 -9.47 3.26 1.93
N LEU A 105 -8.38 2.50 1.86
CA LEU A 105 -7.04 2.92 2.27
C LEU A 105 -6.37 3.85 1.24
N ALA A 106 -5.22 4.45 1.57
CA ALA A 106 -4.50 5.36 0.67
C ALA A 106 -4.01 4.68 -0.63
N GLY A 107 -3.54 3.43 -0.51
CA GLY A 107 -3.05 2.62 -1.62
C GLY A 107 -2.53 1.26 -1.16
N CYS A 108 -2.16 0.40 -2.11
CA CYS A 108 -1.60 -0.91 -1.84
C CYS A 108 -0.28 -1.14 -2.59
N ALA A 109 0.71 -1.75 -1.93
CA ALA A 109 1.94 -2.22 -2.59
C ALA A 109 2.09 -3.74 -2.48
N ALA A 110 2.12 -4.41 -3.62
CA ALA A 110 2.14 -5.86 -3.77
C ALA A 110 3.44 -6.26 -4.47
N LEU A 111 4.39 -6.83 -3.71
CA LEU A 111 5.74 -7.14 -4.18
C LEU A 111 5.92 -8.65 -4.31
N SER A 112 6.37 -9.10 -5.48
CA SER A 112 6.65 -10.51 -5.79
C SER A 112 5.56 -11.46 -5.29
N THR A 113 4.31 -11.25 -5.71
CA THR A 113 3.11 -11.90 -5.14
C THR A 113 2.07 -12.24 -6.20
N TRP A 114 0.89 -12.71 -5.79
CA TRP A 114 -0.22 -13.07 -6.67
C TRP A 114 -1.59 -12.67 -6.11
N LEU A 115 -2.53 -12.45 -7.01
CA LEU A 115 -3.97 -12.35 -6.78
C LEU A 115 -4.65 -13.27 -7.78
N GLU A 116 -5.39 -14.23 -7.26
CA GLU A 116 -6.12 -15.20 -8.05
C GLU A 116 -7.41 -14.60 -8.64
N PRO A 117 -7.85 -15.04 -9.84
CA PRO A 117 -9.10 -14.60 -10.42
C PRO A 117 -10.29 -14.87 -9.47
N SER A 118 -11.09 -13.85 -9.26
CA SER A 118 -12.35 -13.96 -8.53
C SER A 118 -13.35 -14.81 -9.32
N LYS A 119 -14.04 -15.73 -8.62
CA LYS A 119 -15.23 -16.42 -9.14
C LYS A 119 -16.53 -15.66 -8.86
N MET A 120 -16.44 -14.54 -8.14
CA MET A 120 -17.58 -13.72 -7.73
C MET A 120 -17.81 -12.60 -8.74
N PRO A 121 -19.06 -12.13 -8.90
CA PRO A 121 -19.34 -10.96 -9.74
C PRO A 121 -18.60 -9.71 -9.25
N VAL A 122 -18.11 -8.90 -10.19
CA VAL A 122 -17.47 -7.60 -9.92
C VAL A 122 -18.38 -6.74 -9.02
N GLY A 123 -17.80 -6.17 -7.96
CA GLY A 123 -18.50 -5.33 -6.98
C GLY A 123 -19.21 -6.08 -5.85
N ARG A 124 -19.18 -7.42 -5.83
CA ARG A 124 -19.64 -8.23 -4.69
C ARG A 124 -18.48 -8.71 -3.81
N GLU A 125 -17.28 -8.80 -4.38
CA GLU A 125 -16.08 -9.24 -3.66
C GLU A 125 -15.13 -8.11 -3.27
N TYR A 126 -15.09 -7.03 -4.05
CA TYR A 126 -14.17 -5.92 -3.84
C TYR A 126 -14.95 -4.61 -3.66
N SER A 127 -14.48 -3.76 -2.76
CA SER A 127 -14.99 -2.42 -2.58
C SER A 127 -14.73 -1.58 -3.83
N LYS A 128 -15.77 -0.86 -4.28
CA LYS A 128 -15.65 0.08 -5.39
C LYS A 128 -14.71 1.25 -5.06
N GLU A 129 -14.61 1.62 -3.79
CA GLU A 129 -13.70 2.68 -3.37
C GLU A 129 -12.26 2.19 -3.36
N ALA A 130 -12.01 0.98 -2.85
CA ALA A 130 -10.67 0.37 -2.87
C ALA A 130 -10.15 0.20 -4.30
N LEU A 131 -10.99 -0.23 -5.26
CA LEU A 131 -10.61 -0.34 -6.68
C LEU A 131 -10.24 1.00 -7.33
N ARG A 132 -10.64 2.14 -6.75
CA ARG A 132 -10.23 3.47 -7.25
C ARG A 132 -8.88 3.92 -6.71
N ARG A 133 -8.38 3.25 -5.68
CA ARG A 133 -7.13 3.63 -5.00
C ARG A 133 -5.92 3.05 -5.75
N PRO A 134 -4.76 3.73 -5.73
CA PRO A 134 -3.58 3.27 -6.44
C PRO A 134 -3.02 1.95 -5.89
N ILE A 135 -2.68 1.04 -6.80
CA ILE A 135 -1.99 -0.22 -6.51
C ILE A 135 -0.64 -0.21 -7.21
N PHE A 136 0.44 -0.49 -6.48
CA PHE A 136 1.76 -0.79 -7.01
C PHE A 136 1.94 -2.31 -7.01
N LEU A 137 2.13 -2.90 -8.19
CA LEU A 137 2.33 -4.33 -8.37
C LEU A 137 3.68 -4.56 -9.02
N ALA A 138 4.61 -5.16 -8.28
CA ALA A 138 5.99 -5.34 -8.71
C ALA A 138 6.41 -6.80 -8.66
N HIS A 139 7.22 -7.24 -9.62
CA HIS A 139 7.71 -8.62 -9.66
C HIS A 139 9.07 -8.74 -10.36
N GLY A 140 9.85 -9.77 -9.98
CA GLY A 140 11.12 -10.07 -10.64
C GLY A 140 10.96 -10.95 -11.87
N SER A 141 11.61 -10.63 -12.99
CA SER A 141 11.46 -11.41 -14.23
C SER A 141 12.08 -12.81 -14.17
N ALA A 142 12.94 -13.06 -13.18
CA ALA A 142 13.66 -14.30 -12.98
C ALA A 142 13.25 -15.00 -11.67
N ASP A 143 12.07 -14.67 -11.12
CA ASP A 143 11.53 -15.28 -9.90
C ASP A 143 11.27 -16.79 -10.13
N PRO A 144 12.01 -17.67 -9.45
CA PRO A 144 11.86 -19.11 -9.62
C PRO A 144 10.77 -19.72 -8.72
N LEU A 145 10.29 -18.97 -7.72
CA LEU A 145 9.31 -19.45 -6.74
C LEU A 145 7.89 -19.06 -7.15
N LEU A 146 7.71 -17.79 -7.52
CA LEU A 146 6.47 -17.27 -8.06
C LEU A 146 6.75 -16.76 -9.47
N PRO A 147 6.53 -17.58 -10.51
CA PRO A 147 6.86 -17.18 -11.87
C PRO A 147 6.13 -15.89 -12.29
N PRO A 148 6.73 -15.02 -13.12
CA PRO A 148 6.17 -13.70 -13.46
C PRO A 148 4.75 -13.71 -14.04
N ILE A 149 4.34 -14.85 -14.61
CA ILE A 149 2.96 -15.06 -15.10
C ILE A 149 1.93 -14.84 -14.00
N LEU A 150 2.25 -15.14 -12.73
CA LEU A 150 1.36 -14.89 -11.59
C LEU A 150 1.07 -13.40 -11.41
N ALA A 151 2.10 -12.56 -11.48
CA ALA A 151 1.93 -11.12 -11.41
C ALA A 151 1.13 -10.58 -12.60
N GLN A 152 1.35 -11.13 -13.80
CA GLN A 152 0.58 -10.79 -14.99
C GLN A 152 -0.90 -11.19 -14.85
N THR A 153 -1.19 -12.37 -14.30
CA THR A 153 -2.55 -12.81 -13.97
C THR A 153 -3.20 -11.91 -12.92
N SER A 154 -2.43 -11.49 -11.92
CA SER A 154 -2.88 -10.56 -10.87
C SER A 154 -3.25 -9.20 -11.45
N TYR A 155 -2.38 -8.66 -12.31
CA TYR A 155 -2.63 -7.43 -13.04
C TYR A 155 -3.90 -7.53 -13.89
N LYS A 156 -4.07 -8.63 -14.63
CA LYS A 156 -5.29 -8.87 -15.39
C LYS A 156 -6.53 -8.93 -14.47
N THR A 157 -6.44 -9.65 -13.37
CA THR A 157 -7.53 -9.80 -12.38
C THR A 157 -7.97 -8.45 -11.82
N LEU A 158 -7.02 -7.57 -11.47
CA LEU A 158 -7.32 -6.22 -10.99
C LEU A 158 -8.02 -5.37 -12.07
N ASN A 159 -7.55 -5.43 -13.32
CA ASN A 159 -8.16 -4.71 -14.43
C ASN A 159 -9.57 -5.22 -14.75
N ASP A 160 -9.76 -6.54 -14.80
CA ASP A 160 -11.07 -7.18 -15.02
C ASP A 160 -12.05 -6.80 -13.90
N ALA A 161 -11.55 -6.61 -12.67
CA ALA A 161 -12.32 -6.14 -11.54
C ALA A 161 -12.65 -4.64 -11.58
N GLY A 162 -12.07 -3.87 -12.50
CA GLY A 162 -12.31 -2.43 -12.64
C GLY A 162 -11.39 -1.54 -11.81
N ALA A 163 -10.20 -2.03 -11.43
CA ALA A 163 -9.20 -1.18 -10.77
C ALA A 163 -8.79 -0.02 -11.69
N SER A 164 -8.84 1.22 -11.18
CA SER A 164 -8.60 2.42 -12.02
C SER A 164 -7.13 2.84 -12.09
N SER A 165 -6.28 2.33 -11.20
CA SER A 165 -4.85 2.70 -11.16
C SER A 165 -4.00 1.54 -10.64
N VAL A 166 -3.38 0.81 -11.56
CA VAL A 166 -2.42 -0.25 -11.23
C VAL A 166 -1.09 0.07 -11.93
N ASP A 167 -0.07 0.44 -11.16
CA ASP A 167 1.31 0.59 -11.62
C ASP A 167 1.97 -0.78 -11.58
N PHE A 168 2.07 -1.44 -12.74
CA PHE A 168 2.61 -2.79 -12.86
C PHE A 168 4.03 -2.77 -13.43
N ARG A 169 4.99 -3.33 -12.67
CA ARG A 169 6.41 -3.34 -13.02
C ARG A 169 7.01 -4.73 -12.94
N ILE A 170 7.84 -5.05 -13.94
CA ILE A 170 8.67 -6.25 -13.97
C ILE A 170 10.13 -5.82 -13.99
N TYR A 171 10.91 -6.31 -13.02
CA TYR A 171 12.33 -5.97 -12.88
C TYR A 171 13.21 -7.05 -13.52
N PRO A 172 13.97 -6.72 -14.59
CA PRO A 172 14.78 -7.71 -15.32
C PRO A 172 15.85 -8.37 -14.45
N GLY A 173 15.92 -9.70 -14.46
CA GLY A 173 16.93 -10.48 -13.75
C GLY A 173 16.72 -10.59 -12.23
N MET A 174 15.78 -9.84 -11.66
CA MET A 174 15.41 -9.97 -10.25
C MET A 174 14.70 -11.31 -10.02
N GLN A 175 15.11 -12.04 -9.00
CA GLN A 175 14.52 -13.32 -8.57
C GLN A 175 13.38 -13.08 -7.56
N HIS A 176 13.09 -14.05 -6.68
CA HIS A 176 12.17 -13.90 -5.56
C HIS A 176 12.78 -13.05 -4.44
N SER A 177 12.97 -11.77 -4.70
CA SER A 177 13.65 -10.81 -3.84
C SER A 177 13.21 -9.38 -4.21
N SER A 178 13.96 -8.40 -3.73
CA SER A 178 13.85 -6.99 -4.10
C SER A 178 15.16 -6.45 -4.69
N CYS A 179 15.08 -5.40 -5.50
CA CYS A 179 16.24 -4.69 -6.03
C CYS A 179 16.20 -3.18 -5.73
N PRO A 180 17.33 -2.44 -5.85
CA PRO A 180 17.38 -1.00 -5.60
C PRO A 180 16.39 -0.20 -6.44
N GLU A 181 16.18 -0.59 -7.70
CA GLU A 181 15.23 0.03 -8.61
C GLU A 181 13.80 -0.14 -8.11
N GLU A 182 13.41 -1.35 -7.68
CA GLU A 182 12.11 -1.62 -7.08
C GLU A 182 11.89 -0.79 -5.81
N MET A 183 12.90 -0.70 -4.95
CA MET A 183 12.79 0.10 -3.71
C MET A 183 12.67 1.59 -4.00
N SER A 184 13.36 2.10 -5.02
CA SER A 184 13.22 3.49 -5.47
C SER A 184 11.81 3.78 -5.99
N ASP A 185 11.28 2.87 -6.80
CA ASP A 185 9.93 2.99 -7.37
C ASP A 185 8.84 2.87 -6.30
N PHE A 186 9.02 1.94 -5.36
CA PHE A 186 8.14 1.80 -4.21
C PHE A 186 8.15 3.07 -3.35
N ALA A 187 9.31 3.65 -3.08
CA ALA A 187 9.41 4.92 -2.36
C ALA A 187 8.72 6.07 -3.12
N ALA A 188 8.82 6.11 -4.45
CA ALA A 188 8.13 7.08 -5.27
C ALA A 188 6.60 6.88 -5.24
N PHE A 189 6.13 5.63 -5.25
CA PHE A 189 4.73 5.28 -5.06
C PHE A 189 4.20 5.79 -3.73
N LEU A 190 4.91 5.52 -2.62
CA LEU A 190 4.51 5.99 -1.29
C LEU A 190 4.35 7.52 -1.24
N LYS A 191 5.33 8.27 -1.74
CA LYS A 191 5.27 9.74 -1.81
C LYS A 191 4.08 10.26 -2.61
N ARG A 192 3.66 9.52 -3.65
CA ARG A 192 2.52 9.88 -4.48
C ARG A 192 1.18 9.62 -3.80
N VAL A 193 1.03 8.50 -3.10
CA VAL A 193 -0.25 8.09 -2.49
C VAL A 193 -0.49 8.72 -1.12
N VAL A 194 0.58 9.02 -0.39
CA VAL A 194 0.54 9.76 0.88
C VAL A 194 1.46 10.99 0.79
N PRO A 195 1.11 12.00 -0.02
CA PRO A 195 1.92 13.21 -0.14
C PRO A 195 2.11 13.88 1.22
N ASP A 196 3.18 14.65 1.38
CA ASP A 196 3.40 15.38 2.63
C ASP A 196 2.14 16.17 3.00
N ALA A 197 1.64 15.94 4.22
CA ALA A 197 0.49 16.68 4.70
C ALA A 197 0.84 18.18 4.67
N PRO A 198 -0.12 19.06 4.29
CA PRO A 198 0.12 20.49 4.34
C PRO A 198 0.71 20.88 5.71
N PRO A 199 1.66 21.82 5.74
CA PRO A 199 2.22 22.29 7.00
C PRO A 199 1.08 22.82 7.88
N SER A 200 1.08 22.43 9.15
CA SER A 200 0.14 22.96 10.13
C SER A 200 0.34 24.47 10.31
N LEU A 201 -0.64 25.17 10.91
CA LEU A 201 -0.48 26.59 11.25
C LEU A 201 0.76 26.83 12.13
N SER A 202 1.06 25.92 13.06
CA SER A 202 2.29 25.97 13.87
C SER A 202 3.55 25.77 13.03
N ASP A 203 3.53 24.87 12.05
CA ASP A 203 4.68 24.67 11.16
C ASP A 203 4.93 25.93 10.32
N LEU A 204 3.87 26.52 9.77
CA LEU A 204 3.93 27.73 8.97
C LEU A 204 4.56 28.90 9.73
N GLN A 205 4.22 29.09 11.01
CA GLN A 205 4.79 30.16 11.83
C GLN A 205 6.33 30.07 11.93
N GLY A 206 6.88 28.85 11.93
CA GLY A 206 8.31 28.58 11.93
C GLY A 206 9.01 28.83 10.59
N PHE A 207 8.28 28.98 9.49
CA PHE A 207 8.90 29.14 8.17
C PHE A 207 9.53 30.52 7.97
N SER A 208 10.64 30.56 7.23
CA SER A 208 11.21 31.79 6.68
C SER A 208 10.36 32.33 5.52
N VAL A 209 10.56 33.61 5.16
CA VAL A 209 9.95 34.24 3.98
C VAL A 209 10.22 33.42 2.70
N LYS A 210 11.43 32.89 2.56
CA LYS A 210 11.81 32.04 1.40
C LYS A 210 10.98 30.76 1.36
N GLN A 211 10.85 30.06 2.49
CA GLN A 211 10.07 28.83 2.59
C GLN A 211 8.59 29.08 2.32
N LEU A 212 8.01 30.17 2.83
CA LEU A 212 6.61 30.53 2.56
C LEU A 212 6.38 30.86 1.08
N LYS A 213 7.28 31.61 0.44
CA LYS A 213 7.18 31.91 -1.00
C LYS A 213 7.28 30.63 -1.85
N GLN A 214 8.20 29.73 -1.50
CA GLN A 214 8.37 28.46 -2.19
C GLN A 214 7.14 27.55 -2.05
N LEU A 215 6.54 27.48 -0.85
CA LEU A 215 5.30 26.76 -0.60
C LEU A 215 4.13 27.33 -1.42
N LEU A 216 3.93 28.64 -1.40
CA LEU A 216 2.85 29.29 -2.14
C LEU A 216 3.01 29.07 -3.66
N SER A 217 4.24 29.21 -4.18
CA SER A 217 4.52 28.99 -5.59
C SER A 217 4.35 27.52 -6.02
N SER A 218 4.68 26.54 -5.17
CA SER A 218 4.43 25.13 -5.48
C SER A 218 2.94 24.78 -5.57
N GLN A 219 2.08 25.59 -4.94
CA GLN A 219 0.62 25.52 -5.03
C GLN A 219 0.03 26.45 -6.11
N GLY A 220 0.87 27.04 -6.97
CA GLY A 220 0.42 27.96 -8.02
C GLY A 220 -0.05 29.33 -7.53
N ILE A 221 0.19 29.67 -6.26
CA ILE A 221 -0.18 30.96 -5.67
C ILE A 221 0.94 31.98 -5.91
N SER A 222 0.60 33.06 -6.60
CA SER A 222 1.51 34.18 -6.83
C SER A 222 1.86 34.89 -5.52
N THR A 223 3.15 35.12 -5.29
CA THR A 223 3.65 35.91 -4.14
C THR A 223 4.01 37.35 -4.51
N LYS A 224 3.66 37.77 -5.74
CA LYS A 224 3.93 39.12 -6.23
C LYS A 224 3.12 40.13 -5.41
N GLY A 225 3.81 41.11 -4.82
CA GLY A 225 3.20 42.12 -3.94
C GLY A 225 3.13 41.72 -2.48
N MET A 226 3.56 40.50 -2.10
CA MET A 226 3.71 40.08 -0.71
C MET A 226 5.13 40.38 -0.24
N PHE A 227 5.28 41.42 0.56
CA PHE A 227 6.56 41.90 1.06
C PHE A 227 6.79 41.48 2.51
N GLU A 228 5.72 41.37 3.29
CA GLU A 228 5.78 41.03 4.70
C GLU A 228 5.59 39.52 4.94
N LYS A 229 6.27 39.00 5.98
CA LYS A 229 6.10 37.60 6.41
C LYS A 229 4.63 37.31 6.76
N GLN A 230 3.93 38.27 7.33
CA GLN A 230 2.55 38.11 7.76
C GLN A 230 1.59 37.89 6.59
N GLU A 231 1.77 38.59 5.47
CA GLU A 231 0.95 38.42 4.25
C GLU A 231 1.14 37.01 3.66
N LEU A 232 2.38 36.53 3.66
CA LEU A 232 2.72 35.18 3.21
C LEU A 232 2.16 34.11 4.14
N LEU A 233 2.20 34.33 5.46
CA LEU A 233 1.61 33.45 6.45
C LEU A 233 0.09 33.38 6.30
N GLU A 234 -0.57 34.51 6.10
CA GLU A 234 -2.01 34.54 5.92
C GLU A 234 -2.43 33.81 4.64
N ALA A 235 -1.71 34.02 3.53
CA ALA A 235 -1.93 33.27 2.30
C ALA A 235 -1.68 31.76 2.50
N ALA A 236 -0.59 31.38 3.18
CA ALA A 236 -0.24 29.98 3.42
C ALA A 236 -1.20 29.29 4.40
N SER A 237 -1.76 30.03 5.37
CA SER A 237 -2.74 29.49 6.34
C SER A 237 -4.02 29.00 5.66
N ARG A 238 -4.34 29.51 4.48
CA ARG A 238 -5.48 29.06 3.66
C ARG A 238 -5.23 27.70 3.00
N LEU A 239 -3.97 27.25 2.94
CA LEU A 239 -3.56 25.91 2.50
C LEU A 239 -3.58 24.87 3.63
N ALA A 240 -3.58 25.32 4.89
CA ALA A 240 -3.55 24.45 6.08
C ALA A 240 -4.95 24.01 6.55
N LYS A 241 -5.98 24.16 5.70
CA LYS A 241 -7.36 23.73 5.93
C LYS A 241 -7.67 22.53 5.04
#